data_AF-A0A0R1XG59-F1
#
_entry.id   AF-A0A0R1XG59-F1
#
_cell.length_a   1.000
_cell.length_b   1.000
_cell.length_c   1.000
_cell.angle_alpha   90.00
_cell.angle_beta   90.00
_cell.angle_gamma   90.00
#
_symmetry.space_group_name_H-M   'P 1'
#
loop_
_entity.id
_entity.type
_entity.pdbx_description
1 polymer ?
#
loop_
_entity_poly.entity_id
_entity_poly.type
_entity_poly.pdbx_seq_one_letter_code
_entity_poly.pdbx_strand_id
1 'polypeptide(L)'
;MEDMMIGETYWYRLAALVDRFSAAAPGLRGRCQRMQQFAAALAQRQLPPQGLPDLTLSAGEIAALLVAFPNETGAIRTLDRLFNEFRHVIQRQFGVWAMLTAPFADTLAAAWQGRRVVELMAGNGMLSAGLAQRGVTMTATDDRSWVAANGTGQDPWYPIQDLPATQAVAATLAQTDAYVWAWSPDGVPVDWAVLQQLRAAQFAGDLLVIGEFRGVTDSQEFWDHAHLHTTPLTRALNRQLHQFDLINERAFLIS
;
A
#
# COMPACT_ATOMS: atom_id res chain seq x y z
N MET A 1 6.26 -19.19 -15.43
CA MET A 1 7.15 -18.66 -16.50
C MET A 1 6.52 -17.47 -17.23
N GLU A 2 5.19 -17.30 -17.20
CA GLU A 2 4.48 -16.21 -17.90
C GLU A 2 4.46 -14.89 -17.10
N ASP A 3 4.42 -14.92 -15.76
CA ASP A 3 4.46 -13.71 -14.91
C ASP A 3 5.83 -13.01 -14.86
N MET A 4 6.92 -13.77 -15.04
CA MET A 4 8.28 -13.22 -15.01
C MET A 4 8.58 -12.34 -16.24
N MET A 5 7.80 -12.50 -17.32
CA MET A 5 7.94 -11.77 -18.59
C MET A 5 7.27 -10.38 -18.57
N ILE A 6 6.29 -10.15 -17.67
CA ILE A 6 5.55 -8.87 -17.60
C ILE A 6 6.44 -7.78 -16.99
N GLY A 7 7.21 -8.12 -15.96
CA GLY A 7 8.07 -7.18 -15.25
C GLY A 7 9.23 -6.65 -16.06
N GLU A 8 10.01 -7.54 -16.66
CA GLU A 8 11.17 -7.16 -17.47
C GLU A 8 10.75 -6.35 -18.71
N THR A 9 9.67 -6.75 -19.37
CA THR A 9 9.11 -6.01 -20.51
C THR A 9 8.59 -4.63 -20.09
N TYR A 10 7.95 -4.51 -18.92
CA TYR A 10 7.49 -3.24 -18.37
C TYR A 10 8.66 -2.27 -18.15
N TRP A 11 9.69 -2.70 -17.41
CA TRP A 11 10.82 -1.84 -17.05
C TRP A 11 11.66 -1.44 -18.26
N TYR A 12 11.89 -2.38 -19.19
CA TYR A 12 12.60 -2.08 -20.44
C TYR A 12 11.86 -1.02 -21.26
N ARG A 13 10.54 -1.19 -21.44
CA ARG A 13 9.72 -0.25 -22.21
C ARG A 13 9.63 1.11 -21.55
N LEU A 14 9.47 1.15 -20.23
CA LEU A 14 9.45 2.40 -19.46
C LEU A 14 10.79 3.14 -19.61
N ALA A 15 11.92 2.46 -19.40
CA ALA A 15 13.25 3.05 -19.52
C ALA A 15 13.50 3.63 -20.92
N ALA A 16 13.16 2.88 -21.98
CA ALA A 16 13.32 3.34 -23.36
C ALA A 16 12.52 4.62 -23.66
N LEU A 17 11.27 4.71 -23.20
CA LEU A 17 10.42 5.89 -23.40
C LEU A 17 10.86 7.07 -22.53
N VAL A 18 11.30 6.82 -21.29
CA VAL A 18 11.87 7.85 -20.41
C VAL A 18 13.12 8.45 -21.04
N ASP A 19 14.04 7.63 -21.54
CA ASP A 19 15.24 8.13 -22.21
C ASP A 19 14.90 8.95 -23.45
N ARG A 20 13.95 8.47 -24.27
CA ARG A 20 13.47 9.18 -25.46
C ARG A 20 12.91 10.57 -25.15
N PHE A 21 12.11 10.69 -24.09
CA PHE A 21 11.30 11.88 -23.83
C PHE A 21 11.87 12.82 -22.76
N SER A 22 12.87 12.37 -22.00
CA SER A 22 13.46 13.13 -20.88
C SER A 22 14.05 14.50 -21.25
N ALA A 23 14.48 14.72 -22.49
CA ALA A 23 14.98 16.03 -22.92
C ALA A 23 13.86 17.10 -22.94
N ALA A 24 12.64 16.70 -23.32
CA ALA A 24 11.47 17.57 -23.37
C ALA A 24 10.70 17.61 -22.03
N ALA A 25 10.79 16.54 -21.23
CA ALA A 25 10.21 16.45 -19.89
C ALA A 25 11.27 15.93 -18.88
N PRO A 26 12.11 16.82 -18.31
CA PRO A 26 13.23 16.42 -17.44
C PRO A 26 12.82 15.63 -16.19
N GLY A 27 11.59 15.81 -15.69
CA GLY A 27 11.06 15.10 -14.53
C GLY A 27 10.91 13.57 -14.71
N LEU A 28 10.86 13.08 -15.95
CA LEU A 28 10.65 11.67 -16.26
C LEU A 28 11.72 10.75 -15.68
N ARG A 29 13.00 11.16 -15.73
CA ARG A 29 14.10 10.37 -15.18
C ARG A 29 13.99 10.21 -13.67
N GLY A 30 13.65 11.29 -12.97
CA GLY A 30 13.46 11.27 -11.52
C GLY A 30 12.31 10.35 -11.09
N ARG A 31 11.18 10.37 -11.80
CA ARG A 31 10.06 9.44 -11.57
C ARG A 31 10.49 7.99 -11.76
N CYS A 32 11.10 7.66 -12.90
CA CYS A 32 11.55 6.31 -13.22
C CYS A 32 12.55 5.79 -12.18
N GLN A 33 13.53 6.62 -11.79
CA GLN A 33 14.50 6.28 -10.75
C GLN A 33 13.83 6.01 -9.40
N ARG A 34 12.82 6.80 -9.01
CA ARG A 34 12.09 6.54 -7.76
C ARG A 34 11.35 5.20 -7.81
N MET A 35 10.67 4.92 -8.91
CA MET A 35 9.93 3.66 -9.09
C MET A 35 10.88 2.45 -9.01
N GLN A 36 12.05 2.55 -9.63
CA GLN A 36 13.09 1.51 -9.56
C GLN A 36 13.63 1.33 -8.14
N GLN A 37 13.89 2.41 -7.41
CA GLN A 37 14.32 2.34 -6.00
C GLN A 37 13.25 1.70 -5.11
N PHE A 38 11.97 2.04 -5.34
CA PHE A 38 10.84 1.48 -4.62
C PHE A 38 10.76 -0.04 -4.85
N ALA A 39 10.76 -0.48 -6.11
CA ALA A 39 10.73 -1.90 -6.47
C ALA A 39 11.98 -2.67 -5.98
N ALA A 40 13.16 -2.05 -6.03
CA ALA A 40 14.40 -2.67 -5.54
C ALA A 40 14.38 -2.89 -4.02
N ALA A 41 13.78 -1.99 -3.24
CA ALA A 41 13.59 -2.18 -1.80
C ALA A 41 12.65 -3.37 -1.54
N LEU A 42 11.53 -3.44 -2.27
CA LEU A 42 10.59 -4.57 -2.13
C LEU A 42 11.20 -5.91 -2.51
N ALA A 43 12.03 -5.96 -3.57
CA ALA A 43 12.77 -7.15 -3.95
C ALA A 43 13.72 -7.65 -2.85
N GLN A 44 14.18 -6.75 -1.98
CA GLN A 44 15.04 -7.05 -0.83
C GLN A 44 14.25 -7.26 0.49
N ARG A 45 12.91 -7.30 0.43
CA ARG A 45 12.01 -7.34 1.61
C ARG A 45 12.24 -6.19 2.59
N GLN A 46 12.50 -5.01 2.04
CA GLN A 46 12.67 -3.79 2.80
C GLN A 46 11.55 -2.82 2.46
N LEU A 47 11.07 -2.10 3.47
CA LEU A 47 10.18 -0.97 3.22
C LEU A 47 10.93 0.09 2.39
N PRO A 48 10.31 0.59 1.31
CA PRO A 48 10.89 1.64 0.49
C PRO A 48 11.31 2.85 1.33
N PRO A 49 12.51 3.40 1.12
CA PRO A 49 13.04 4.46 1.97
C PRO A 49 12.31 5.80 1.79
N GLN A 50 11.63 6.00 0.67
CA GLN A 50 10.94 7.23 0.30
C GLN A 50 9.68 6.92 -0.51
N GLY A 51 8.68 7.80 -0.40
CA GLY A 51 7.44 7.71 -1.18
C GLY A 51 7.65 7.98 -2.68
N LEU A 52 6.63 7.64 -3.46
CA LEU A 52 6.58 7.91 -4.88
C LEU A 52 6.18 9.38 -5.14
N PRO A 53 6.75 10.06 -6.14
CA PRO A 53 6.19 11.31 -6.63
C PRO A 53 4.88 11.03 -7.39
N ASP A 54 4.13 12.07 -7.71
CA ASP A 54 3.04 11.98 -8.69
C ASP A 54 3.58 11.39 -10.01
N LEU A 55 3.04 10.24 -10.39
CA LEU A 55 3.46 9.48 -11.56
C LEU A 55 2.69 9.90 -12.82
N THR A 56 1.50 10.49 -12.67
CA THR A 56 0.70 10.93 -13.80
C THR A 56 1.40 12.08 -14.54
N LEU A 57 1.38 12.05 -15.88
CA LEU A 57 1.92 13.17 -16.65
C LEU A 57 1.01 14.39 -16.51
N SER A 58 1.58 15.52 -16.14
CA SER A 58 0.82 16.77 -16.10
C SER A 58 0.44 17.24 -17.51
N ALA A 59 -0.63 18.04 -17.62
CA ALA A 59 -1.03 18.63 -18.90
C ALA A 59 0.11 19.43 -19.58
N GLY A 60 0.95 20.09 -18.78
CA GLY A 60 2.13 20.81 -19.27
C GLY A 60 3.20 19.89 -19.85
N GLU A 61 3.48 18.76 -19.19
CA GLU A 61 4.41 17.75 -19.71
C GLU A 61 3.88 17.11 -21.00
N ILE A 62 2.59 16.76 -21.04
CA ILE A 62 1.96 16.22 -22.25
C ILE A 62 2.08 17.23 -23.41
N ALA A 63 1.80 18.51 -23.17
CA ALA A 63 1.94 19.55 -24.18
C ALA A 63 3.39 19.70 -24.67
N ALA A 64 4.36 19.73 -23.76
CA ALA A 64 5.79 19.80 -24.10
C ALA A 64 6.23 18.61 -24.96
N LEU A 65 5.76 17.40 -24.63
CA LEU A 65 6.04 16.19 -25.39
C LEU A 65 5.39 16.20 -26.77
N LEU A 66 4.15 16.66 -26.89
CA LEU A 66 3.46 16.78 -28.19
C LEU A 66 4.11 17.83 -29.10
N VAL A 67 4.66 18.91 -28.54
CA VAL A 67 5.42 19.92 -29.30
C VAL A 67 6.74 19.35 -29.80
N ALA A 68 7.49 18.65 -28.94
CA ALA A 68 8.78 18.09 -29.29
C ALA A 68 8.69 16.84 -30.19
N PHE A 69 7.61 16.06 -30.06
CA PHE A 69 7.40 14.78 -30.73
C PHE A 69 5.98 14.67 -31.33
N PRO A 70 5.61 15.52 -32.30
CA PRO A 70 4.22 15.66 -32.78
C PRO A 70 3.64 14.39 -33.43
N ASN A 71 4.51 13.49 -33.91
CA ASN A 71 4.10 12.23 -34.56
C ASN A 71 4.15 11.03 -33.60
N GLU A 72 4.47 11.22 -32.31
CA GLU A 72 4.67 10.13 -31.33
C GLU A 72 3.57 10.05 -30.27
N THR A 73 2.37 10.56 -30.54
CA THR A 73 1.22 10.54 -29.60
C THR A 73 0.94 9.16 -29.01
N GLY A 74 1.11 8.08 -29.78
CA GLY A 74 0.94 6.71 -29.29
C GLY A 74 2.01 6.28 -28.27
N ALA A 75 3.25 6.73 -28.44
CA ALA A 75 4.34 6.48 -27.50
C ALA A 75 4.19 7.33 -26.22
N ILE A 76 3.74 8.58 -26.35
CA ILE A 76 3.43 9.46 -25.20
C ILE A 76 2.30 8.86 -24.36
N ARG A 77 1.19 8.43 -24.98
CA ARG A 77 0.11 7.72 -24.28
C ARG A 77 0.58 6.43 -23.62
N THR A 78 1.55 5.76 -24.23
CA THR A 78 2.13 4.55 -23.65
C THR A 78 2.99 4.85 -22.43
N LEU A 79 3.80 5.91 -22.48
CA LEU A 79 4.57 6.36 -21.32
C LEU A 79 3.64 6.67 -20.14
N ASP A 80 2.61 7.48 -20.38
CA ASP A 80 1.62 7.83 -19.35
C ASP A 80 0.95 6.58 -18.76
N ARG A 81 0.51 5.64 -19.60
CA ARG A 81 -0.05 4.36 -19.13
C ARG A 81 0.93 3.59 -18.26
N LEU A 82 2.20 3.48 -18.65
CA LEU A 82 3.19 2.73 -17.88
C LEU A 82 3.41 3.32 -16.48
N PHE A 83 3.40 4.65 -16.35
CA PHE A 83 3.44 5.29 -15.04
C PHE A 83 2.22 4.96 -14.18
N ASN A 84 1.02 5.05 -14.75
CA ASN A 84 -0.23 4.79 -14.02
C ASN A 84 -0.44 3.29 -13.69
N GLU A 85 0.20 2.37 -14.41
CA GLU A 85 0.14 0.92 -14.15
C GLU A 85 1.13 0.45 -13.05
N PHE A 86 1.95 1.34 -12.50
CA PHE A 86 3.01 0.96 -11.57
C PHE A 86 2.49 0.21 -10.33
N ARG A 87 1.36 0.66 -9.76
CA ARG A 87 0.73 -0.04 -8.62
C ARG A 87 0.43 -1.50 -8.94
N HIS A 88 -0.15 -1.79 -10.11
CA HIS A 88 -0.45 -3.15 -10.54
C HIS A 88 0.80 -3.99 -10.78
N VAL A 89 1.91 -3.38 -11.19
CA VAL A 89 3.21 -4.06 -11.28
C VAL A 89 3.68 -4.47 -9.88
N ILE A 90 3.63 -3.56 -8.92
CA ILE A 90 4.04 -3.84 -7.54
C ILE A 90 3.17 -4.91 -6.88
N GLN A 91 1.84 -4.80 -7.00
CA GLN A 91 0.90 -5.77 -6.45
C GLN A 91 1.15 -7.18 -7.00
N ARG A 92 1.34 -7.32 -8.31
CA ARG A 92 1.56 -8.64 -8.93
C ARG A 92 2.94 -9.23 -8.63
N GLN A 93 3.98 -8.40 -8.62
CA GLN A 93 5.36 -8.88 -8.43
C GLN A 93 5.71 -9.16 -6.97
N PHE A 94 5.19 -8.33 -6.05
CA PHE A 94 5.61 -8.36 -4.65
C PHE A 94 4.49 -8.71 -3.68
N GLY A 95 3.23 -8.76 -4.13
CA GLY A 95 2.09 -9.02 -3.24
C GLY A 95 1.91 -7.90 -2.23
N VAL A 96 2.11 -6.65 -2.67
CA VAL A 96 2.03 -5.45 -1.83
C VAL A 96 0.91 -4.57 -2.35
N TRP A 97 -0.10 -4.33 -1.52
CA TRP A 97 -1.27 -3.52 -1.86
C TRP A 97 -1.13 -2.07 -1.41
N ALA A 98 -0.72 -1.86 -0.16
CA ALA A 98 -0.46 -0.54 0.39
C ALA A 98 1.01 -0.11 0.15
N MET A 99 1.21 1.08 -0.41
CA MET A 99 2.54 1.60 -0.77
C MET A 99 3.25 2.28 0.41
N LEU A 100 3.43 1.52 1.49
CA LEU A 100 4.01 2.02 2.73
C LEU A 100 5.54 2.19 2.62
N THR A 101 6.09 3.09 3.42
CA THR A 101 7.50 3.46 3.38
C THR A 101 8.15 3.32 4.76
N ALA A 102 9.48 3.30 4.80
CA ALA A 102 10.23 3.26 6.06
C ALA A 102 9.87 4.44 6.99
N PRO A 103 9.78 5.72 6.53
CA PRO A 103 9.35 6.83 7.38
C PRO A 103 7.94 6.69 7.95
N PHE A 104 7.02 6.08 7.19
CA PHE A 104 5.68 5.76 7.70
C PHE A 104 5.76 4.77 8.87
N ALA A 105 6.51 3.67 8.69
CA ALA A 105 6.69 2.67 9.73
C ALA A 105 7.48 3.21 10.94
N ASP A 106 8.45 4.09 10.75
CA ASP A 106 9.18 4.77 11.83
C ASP A 106 8.21 5.60 12.69
N THR A 107 7.35 6.38 12.03
CA THR A 107 6.33 7.22 12.69
C THR A 107 5.36 6.36 13.48
N LEU A 108 4.89 5.26 12.89
CA LEU A 108 3.93 4.36 13.53
C LEU A 108 4.56 3.58 14.70
N ALA A 109 5.77 3.04 14.51
CA ALA A 109 6.48 2.31 15.54
C ALA A 109 6.78 3.18 16.77
N ALA A 110 7.17 4.44 16.55
CA ALA A 110 7.37 5.39 17.65
C ALA A 110 6.10 5.60 18.49
N ALA A 111 4.92 5.61 17.87
CA ALA A 111 3.64 5.75 18.57
C ALA A 111 3.18 4.45 19.25
N TRP A 112 3.63 3.30 18.77
CA TRP A 112 3.22 1.98 19.24
C TRP A 112 4.30 1.21 20.00
N GLN A 113 5.37 1.89 20.42
CA GLN A 113 6.43 1.29 21.21
C GLN A 113 5.86 0.64 22.48
N GLY A 114 6.16 -0.64 22.68
CA GLY A 114 5.69 -1.41 23.84
C GLY A 114 4.23 -1.89 23.75
N ARG A 115 3.50 -1.57 22.68
CA ARG A 115 2.15 -2.12 22.42
C ARG A 115 2.22 -3.49 21.77
N ARG A 116 1.23 -4.33 22.06
CA ARG A 116 0.93 -5.57 21.35
C ARG A 116 -0.05 -5.24 20.25
N VAL A 117 0.39 -5.39 19.01
CA VAL A 117 -0.37 -4.99 17.83
C VAL A 117 -0.73 -6.23 17.03
N VAL A 118 -1.97 -6.29 16.56
CA VAL A 118 -2.44 -7.33 15.65
C VAL A 118 -2.73 -6.70 14.30
N GLU A 119 -2.00 -7.13 13.28
CA GLU A 119 -2.33 -6.84 11.89
C GLU A 119 -3.34 -7.88 11.39
N LEU A 120 -4.53 -7.41 11.04
CA LEU A 120 -5.58 -8.21 10.41
C LEU A 120 -5.46 -8.09 8.90
N MET A 121 -5.85 -9.13 8.15
CA MET A 121 -5.81 -9.13 6.68
C MET A 121 -4.41 -8.73 6.18
N ALA A 122 -3.38 -9.29 6.82
CA ALA A 122 -2.01 -8.81 6.69
C ALA A 122 -1.40 -9.02 5.29
N GLY A 123 -2.07 -9.79 4.42
CA GLY A 123 -1.51 -10.17 3.13
C GLY A 123 -0.17 -10.88 3.31
N ASN A 124 0.87 -10.37 2.64
CA ASN A 124 2.22 -10.91 2.77
C ASN A 124 2.94 -10.49 4.07
N GLY A 125 2.33 -9.68 4.94
CA GLY A 125 2.89 -9.23 6.21
C GLY A 125 3.95 -8.13 6.10
N MET A 126 3.98 -7.36 5.01
CA MET A 126 4.95 -6.28 4.82
C MET A 126 4.95 -5.27 5.98
N LEU A 127 3.76 -4.82 6.42
CA LEU A 127 3.65 -3.85 7.52
C LEU A 127 4.13 -4.47 8.84
N SER A 128 3.67 -5.68 9.18
CA SER A 128 4.15 -6.42 10.36
C SER A 128 5.66 -6.62 10.36
N ALA A 129 6.27 -7.02 9.24
CA ALA A 129 7.72 -7.13 9.12
C ALA A 129 8.40 -5.79 9.40
N GLY A 130 7.91 -4.71 8.79
CA GLY A 130 8.46 -3.37 8.96
C GLY A 130 8.37 -2.84 10.39
N LEU A 131 7.25 -3.08 11.08
CA LEU A 131 7.05 -2.66 12.48
C LEU A 131 7.82 -3.55 13.47
N ALA A 132 7.87 -4.86 13.24
CA ALA A 132 8.63 -5.79 14.07
C ALA A 132 10.13 -5.49 14.04
N GLN A 133 10.69 -5.16 12.87
CA GLN A 133 12.08 -4.69 12.73
C GLN A 133 12.37 -3.41 13.53
N ARG A 134 11.32 -2.63 13.86
CA ARG A 134 11.40 -1.41 14.68
C ARG A 134 11.07 -1.66 16.15
N GLY A 135 10.91 -2.92 16.56
CA GLY A 135 10.68 -3.30 17.95
C GLY A 135 9.22 -3.25 18.42
N VAL A 136 8.25 -3.16 17.50
CA VAL A 136 6.83 -3.32 17.85
C VAL A 136 6.50 -4.81 17.95
N THR A 137 5.75 -5.19 18.98
CA THR A 137 5.29 -6.58 19.14
C THR A 137 4.11 -6.84 18.20
N MET A 138 4.38 -7.53 17.09
CA MET A 138 3.39 -7.79 16.03
C MET A 138 2.89 -9.24 16.04
N THR A 139 1.57 -9.42 15.93
CA THR A 139 0.93 -10.65 15.43
C THR A 139 0.28 -10.33 14.09
N ALA A 140 0.50 -11.15 13.06
CA ALA A 140 -0.13 -10.98 11.76
C ALA A 140 -1.08 -12.13 11.45
N THR A 141 -2.30 -11.82 11.01
CA THR A 141 -3.32 -12.83 10.66
C THR A 141 -3.92 -12.53 9.30
N ASP A 142 -4.17 -13.57 8.52
CA ASP A 142 -4.79 -13.48 7.20
C ASP A 142 -5.52 -14.78 6.89
N ASP A 143 -6.59 -14.76 6.10
CA ASP A 143 -7.34 -15.97 5.72
C ASP A 143 -6.75 -16.70 4.50
N ARG A 144 -5.67 -16.15 3.92
CA ARG A 144 -4.91 -16.70 2.79
C ARG A 144 -5.75 -16.97 1.53
N SER A 145 -6.96 -16.42 1.45
CA SER A 145 -7.88 -16.64 0.32
C SER A 145 -7.34 -16.14 -1.02
N TRP A 146 -6.46 -15.13 -1.00
CA TRP A 146 -5.81 -14.52 -2.16
C TRP A 146 -4.54 -15.26 -2.63
N VAL A 147 -4.01 -16.22 -1.86
CA VAL A 147 -2.75 -16.93 -2.18
C VAL A 147 -2.85 -17.75 -3.48
N ALA A 148 -4.06 -18.14 -3.88
CA ALA A 148 -4.30 -18.80 -5.16
C ALA A 148 -4.30 -17.81 -6.36
N ALA A 149 -4.54 -16.52 -6.11
CA ALA A 149 -4.64 -15.49 -7.14
C ALA A 149 -3.27 -14.88 -7.52
N ASN A 150 -2.26 -14.98 -6.65
CA ASN A 150 -0.89 -14.58 -6.94
C ASN A 150 0.14 -15.43 -6.16
N GLY A 151 1.29 -15.73 -6.78
CA GLY A 151 2.32 -16.59 -6.18
C GLY A 151 3.00 -16.00 -4.93
N THR A 152 2.79 -14.71 -4.66
CA THR A 152 3.47 -13.96 -3.59
C THR A 152 3.00 -14.36 -2.18
N GLY A 153 1.85 -15.04 -2.05
CA GLY A 153 1.37 -15.53 -0.76
C GLY A 153 2.12 -16.74 -0.19
N GLN A 154 2.95 -17.41 -0.99
CA GLN A 154 3.69 -18.61 -0.58
C GLN A 154 4.94 -18.31 0.26
N ASP A 155 5.42 -17.07 0.26
CA ASP A 155 6.65 -16.66 0.95
C ASP A 155 6.47 -15.26 1.57
N PRO A 156 5.74 -15.18 2.69
CA PRO A 156 5.43 -13.90 3.31
C PRO A 156 6.69 -13.25 3.93
N TRP A 157 6.63 -11.93 4.10
CA TRP A 157 7.69 -11.14 4.74
C TRP A 157 7.72 -11.31 6.26
N TYR A 158 6.60 -11.74 6.83
CA TYR A 158 6.42 -11.98 8.26
C TYR A 158 5.63 -13.28 8.49
N PRO A 159 5.81 -14.00 9.61
CA PRO A 159 4.97 -15.14 9.94
C PRO A 159 3.49 -14.74 10.02
N ILE A 160 2.66 -15.34 9.18
CA ILE A 160 1.21 -15.11 9.12
C ILE A 160 0.49 -16.29 9.74
N GLN A 161 -0.41 -16.02 10.69
CA GLN A 161 -1.35 -17.02 11.19
C GLN A 161 -2.53 -17.13 10.21
N ASP A 162 -2.81 -18.34 9.74
CA ASP A 162 -3.99 -18.63 8.93
C ASP A 162 -5.24 -18.58 9.81
N LEU A 163 -5.76 -17.36 9.96
CA LEU A 163 -6.83 -17.05 10.90
C LEU A 163 -7.65 -15.87 10.35
N PRO A 164 -8.93 -16.09 10.01
CA PRO A 164 -9.81 -15.01 9.54
C PRO A 164 -9.94 -13.88 10.56
N ALA A 165 -10.09 -12.65 10.08
CA ALA A 165 -9.97 -11.45 10.91
C ALA A 165 -10.90 -11.42 12.15
N THR A 166 -12.17 -11.84 12.01
CA THR A 166 -13.11 -11.88 13.15
C THR A 166 -12.74 -12.95 14.19
N GLN A 167 -12.17 -14.07 13.75
CA GLN A 167 -11.64 -15.10 14.64
C GLN A 167 -10.36 -14.63 15.33
N ALA A 168 -9.50 -13.91 14.61
CA ALA A 168 -8.30 -13.29 15.17
C ALA A 168 -8.64 -12.28 16.26
N VAL A 169 -9.63 -11.41 16.03
CA VAL A 169 -10.13 -10.50 17.07
C VAL A 169 -10.64 -11.29 18.27
N ALA A 170 -11.46 -12.32 18.06
CA ALA A 170 -11.98 -13.14 19.16
C ALA A 170 -10.87 -13.80 20.00
N ALA A 171 -9.81 -14.28 19.35
CA ALA A 171 -8.70 -14.97 19.99
C ALA A 171 -7.71 -14.02 20.70
N THR A 172 -7.60 -12.76 20.25
CA THR A 172 -6.54 -11.85 20.69
C THR A 172 -7.03 -10.62 21.46
N LEU A 173 -8.34 -10.36 21.51
CA LEU A 173 -8.91 -9.15 22.11
C LEU A 173 -8.34 -8.78 23.49
N ALA A 174 -8.23 -9.76 24.40
CA ALA A 174 -7.77 -9.53 25.77
C ALA A 174 -6.29 -9.12 25.88
N GLN A 175 -5.50 -9.35 24.84
CA GLN A 175 -4.06 -9.14 24.83
C GLN A 175 -3.59 -8.20 23.70
N THR A 176 -4.51 -7.49 23.07
CA THR A 176 -4.23 -6.57 21.99
C THR A 176 -4.41 -5.15 22.46
N ASP A 177 -3.42 -4.30 22.20
CA ASP A 177 -3.48 -2.88 22.52
C ASP A 177 -3.87 -2.06 21.28
N ALA A 178 -3.61 -2.57 20.07
CA ALA A 178 -4.04 -1.98 18.80
C ALA A 178 -4.29 -3.03 17.72
N TYR A 179 -5.32 -2.82 16.92
CA TYR A 179 -5.54 -3.51 15.65
C TYR A 179 -5.17 -2.60 14.48
N VAL A 180 -4.63 -3.19 13.43
CA VAL A 180 -4.30 -2.49 12.19
C VAL A 180 -4.59 -3.35 10.97
N TRP A 181 -4.91 -2.72 9.85
CA TRP A 181 -4.80 -3.35 8.54
C TRP A 181 -4.46 -2.31 7.47
N ALA A 182 -3.82 -2.76 6.40
CA ALA A 182 -3.48 -1.95 5.25
C ALA A 182 -4.12 -2.56 4.01
N TRP A 183 -5.32 -2.07 3.70
CA TRP A 183 -6.29 -2.58 2.72
C TRP A 183 -7.06 -3.83 3.19
N SER A 184 -8.28 -3.62 3.68
CA SER A 184 -9.29 -4.67 3.69
C SER A 184 -9.74 -4.94 2.24
N PRO A 185 -9.98 -6.21 1.84
CA PRO A 185 -10.45 -6.53 0.50
C PRO A 185 -11.78 -5.84 0.19
N ASP A 186 -11.82 -5.14 -0.95
CA ASP A 186 -13.03 -4.46 -1.42
C ASP A 186 -14.18 -5.46 -1.65
N GLY A 187 -15.40 -5.04 -1.33
CA GLY A 187 -16.63 -5.81 -1.50
C GLY A 187 -16.86 -6.95 -0.51
N VAL A 188 -15.94 -7.20 0.43
CA VAL A 188 -16.11 -8.19 1.50
C VAL A 188 -16.29 -7.45 2.83
N PRO A 189 -17.45 -7.50 3.50
CA PRO A 189 -17.73 -6.71 4.70
C PRO A 189 -17.06 -7.28 5.98
N VAL A 190 -15.85 -7.81 5.86
CA VAL A 190 -15.05 -8.32 6.98
C VAL A 190 -14.58 -7.18 7.88
N ASP A 191 -14.21 -6.04 7.29
CA ASP A 191 -13.90 -4.79 8.01
C ASP A 191 -15.05 -4.34 8.93
N TRP A 192 -16.28 -4.35 8.40
CA TRP A 192 -17.47 -4.00 9.15
C TRP A 192 -17.74 -5.00 10.29
N ALA A 193 -17.61 -6.30 10.03
CA ALA A 193 -17.77 -7.32 11.06
C ALA A 193 -16.74 -7.15 12.19
N VAL A 194 -15.47 -6.86 11.85
CA VAL A 194 -14.41 -6.54 12.82
C VAL A 194 -14.78 -5.30 13.64
N LEU A 195 -15.20 -4.22 13.00
CA LEU A 195 -15.59 -2.99 13.70
C LEU A 195 -16.74 -3.21 14.69
N GLN A 196 -17.77 -3.95 14.27
CA GLN A 196 -18.89 -4.30 15.16
C GLN A 196 -18.43 -5.13 16.36
N GLN A 197 -17.54 -6.10 16.14
CA GLN A 197 -17.01 -6.95 17.21
C GLN A 197 -16.20 -6.13 18.24
N LEU A 198 -15.34 -5.22 17.77
CA LEU A 198 -14.57 -4.34 18.65
C LEU A 198 -15.47 -3.40 19.46
N ARG A 199 -16.51 -2.84 18.83
CA ARG A 199 -17.51 -1.99 19.50
C ARG A 199 -18.33 -2.76 20.53
N ALA A 200 -18.82 -3.96 20.18
CA ALA A 200 -19.58 -4.81 21.09
C ALA A 200 -18.76 -5.19 22.34
N ALA A 201 -17.45 -5.36 22.18
CA ALA A 201 -16.53 -5.65 23.26
C ALA A 201 -16.02 -4.40 24.00
N GLN A 202 -16.47 -3.20 23.62
CA GLN A 202 -16.00 -1.92 24.16
C GLN A 202 -14.47 -1.80 24.14
N PHE A 203 -13.85 -2.23 23.03
CA PHE A 203 -12.40 -2.22 22.88
C PHE A 203 -11.85 -0.80 23.08
N ALA A 204 -10.93 -0.65 24.05
CA ALA A 204 -10.36 0.64 24.43
C ALA A 204 -9.07 0.99 23.69
N GLY A 205 -8.54 0.07 22.87
CA GLY A 205 -7.32 0.26 22.10
C GLY A 205 -7.54 0.99 20.78
N ASP A 206 -6.47 1.07 19.97
CA ASP A 206 -6.55 1.72 18.67
C ASP A 206 -7.08 0.73 17.62
N LEU A 207 -7.93 1.23 16.72
CA LEU A 207 -8.14 0.62 15.42
C LEU A 207 -7.60 1.56 14.34
N LEU A 208 -6.48 1.20 13.71
CA LEU A 208 -5.88 1.96 12.61
C LEU A 208 -6.15 1.28 11.26
N VAL A 209 -6.75 2.02 10.34
CA VAL A 209 -7.02 1.57 8.97
C VAL A 209 -6.16 2.36 8.01
N ILE A 210 -5.47 1.67 7.11
CA ILE A 210 -4.74 2.30 6.01
C ILE A 210 -5.42 1.90 4.70
N GLY A 211 -6.00 2.88 4.02
CA GLY A 211 -6.83 2.65 2.84
C GLY A 211 -7.35 3.95 2.22
N GLU A 212 -8.29 3.84 1.30
CA GLU A 212 -8.95 4.95 0.64
C GLU A 212 -10.41 5.08 1.10
N PHE A 213 -10.73 6.20 1.75
CA PHE A 213 -12.09 6.47 2.22
C PHE A 213 -13.08 6.51 1.05
N ARG A 214 -14.05 5.58 1.05
CA ARG A 214 -15.06 5.43 0.00
C ARG A 214 -14.45 5.27 -1.42
N GLY A 215 -13.32 4.59 -1.48
CA GLY A 215 -12.60 4.28 -2.71
C GLY A 215 -12.47 2.79 -2.92
N VAL A 216 -11.25 2.33 -3.19
CA VAL A 216 -10.96 0.93 -3.55
C VAL A 216 -10.56 0.02 -2.37
N THR A 217 -10.80 0.45 -1.13
CA THR A 217 -10.48 -0.34 0.07
C THR A 217 -11.62 -0.31 1.06
N ASP A 218 -11.77 -1.41 1.81
CA ASP A 218 -12.81 -1.62 2.81
C ASP A 218 -14.24 -1.56 2.21
N SER A 219 -15.20 -2.16 2.89
CA SER A 219 -16.59 -2.13 2.42
C SER A 219 -17.24 -0.75 2.55
N GLN A 220 -18.19 -0.46 1.66
CA GLN A 220 -19.05 0.71 1.76
C GLN A 220 -19.76 0.76 3.13
N GLU A 221 -20.21 -0.39 3.65
CA GLU A 221 -20.89 -0.48 4.93
C GLU A 221 -19.97 -0.05 6.09
N PHE A 222 -18.69 -0.44 6.06
CA PHE A 222 -17.72 0.05 7.03
C PHE A 222 -17.55 1.56 6.95
N TRP A 223 -17.34 2.12 5.75
CA TRP A 223 -17.13 3.57 5.61
C TRP A 223 -18.35 4.41 6.00
N ASP A 224 -19.57 3.90 5.83
CA ASP A 224 -20.78 4.60 6.22
C ASP A 224 -20.99 4.64 7.74
N HIS A 225 -20.36 3.73 8.49
CA HIS A 225 -20.55 3.60 9.94
C HIS A 225 -19.27 3.83 10.75
N ALA A 226 -18.12 4.00 10.12
CA ALA A 226 -16.84 4.26 10.78
C ALA A 226 -16.78 5.69 11.34
N HIS A 227 -16.39 5.84 12.61
CA HIS A 227 -16.13 7.16 13.18
C HIS A 227 -14.64 7.49 13.06
N LEU A 228 -14.33 8.42 12.16
CA LEU A 228 -12.96 8.81 11.80
C LEU A 228 -12.40 9.85 12.76
N HIS A 229 -11.24 9.57 13.35
CA HIS A 229 -10.55 10.48 14.27
C HIS A 229 -9.33 11.12 13.61
N THR A 230 -9.28 12.45 13.62
CA THR A 230 -8.09 13.20 13.22
C THR A 230 -7.23 13.49 14.44
N THR A 231 -6.09 12.82 14.54
CA THR A 231 -5.15 12.92 15.67
C THR A 231 -3.79 13.45 15.19
N PRO A 232 -2.89 13.87 16.11
CA PRO A 232 -1.51 14.16 15.74
C PRO A 232 -0.82 12.99 15.02
N LEU A 233 -1.12 11.75 15.43
CA LEU A 233 -0.60 10.53 14.79
C LEU A 233 -1.10 10.40 13.35
N THR A 234 -2.42 10.44 13.11
CA THR A 234 -2.95 10.27 11.74
C THR A 234 -2.50 11.40 10.83
N ARG A 235 -2.35 12.64 11.33
CA ARG A 235 -1.72 13.73 10.57
C ARG A 235 -0.25 13.46 10.24
N ALA A 236 0.51 12.86 11.15
CA ALA A 236 1.92 12.51 10.90
C ALA A 236 2.07 11.41 9.86
N LEU A 237 1.26 10.35 9.98
CA LEU A 237 1.21 9.26 9.00
C LEU A 237 0.77 9.75 7.61
N ASN A 238 -0.29 10.57 7.55
CA ASN A 238 -0.82 11.08 6.29
C ASN A 238 0.10 12.07 5.56
N ARG A 239 1.12 12.62 6.24
CA ARG A 239 2.20 13.37 5.56
C ARG A 239 3.17 12.48 4.79
N GLN A 240 3.24 11.19 5.12
CA GLN A 240 4.09 10.20 4.45
C GLN A 240 3.33 9.44 3.35
N LEU A 241 1.99 9.43 3.40
CA LEU A 241 1.12 8.86 2.37
C LEU A 241 0.81 9.91 1.31
N HIS A 242 1.73 10.05 0.36
CA HIS A 242 1.54 10.88 -0.82
C HIS A 242 0.72 10.14 -1.87
N GLN A 243 -0.29 10.82 -2.43
CA GLN A 243 -0.99 10.34 -3.60
C GLN A 243 -0.05 10.41 -4.81
N PHE A 244 0.29 9.25 -5.36
CA PHE A 244 1.18 9.14 -6.53
C PHE A 244 0.43 8.67 -7.79
N ASP A 245 -0.78 8.16 -7.62
CA ASP A 245 -1.69 7.72 -8.67
C ASP A 245 -3.14 8.14 -8.33
N LEU A 246 -4.14 7.50 -8.94
CA LEU A 246 -5.55 7.85 -8.72
C LEU A 246 -6.06 7.52 -7.31
N ILE A 247 -5.34 6.69 -6.54
CA ILE A 247 -5.78 6.22 -5.23
C ILE A 247 -5.21 7.12 -4.13
N ASN A 248 -6.08 7.71 -3.33
CA ASN A 248 -5.72 8.59 -2.23
C ASN A 248 -5.66 7.82 -0.91
N GLU A 249 -4.63 6.99 -0.75
CA GLU A 249 -4.40 6.23 0.49
C GLU A 249 -4.12 7.14 1.68
N ARG A 250 -4.78 6.84 2.80
CA ARG A 250 -4.67 7.56 4.08
C ARG A 250 -4.73 6.58 5.25
N ALA A 251 -4.20 7.02 6.38
CA ALA A 251 -4.32 6.37 7.67
C ALA A 251 -5.43 7.03 8.50
N PHE A 252 -6.32 6.20 9.03
CA PHE A 252 -7.49 6.58 9.80
C PHE A 252 -7.51 5.86 11.14
N LEU A 253 -7.69 6.60 12.23
CA LEU A 253 -7.99 6.00 13.52
C LEU A 253 -9.52 5.93 13.67
N ILE A 254 -10.05 4.75 14.00
CA ILE A 254 -11.48 4.44 13.98
C ILE A 254 -11.97 4.06 15.38
N SER A 255 -13.21 4.41 15.71
CA SER A 255 -13.96 3.88 16.87
C SER A 255 -15.37 3.46 16.47
#